data_AF-A0A4S4KJ92-F1
#
_entry.id   AF-A0A4S4KJ92-F1
#
_cell.length_a   1.000
_cell.length_b   1.000
_cell.length_c   1.000
_cell.angle_alpha   90.00
_cell.angle_beta   90.00
_cell.angle_gamma   90.00
#
_symmetry.space_group_name_H-M   'P 1'
#
loop_
_entity.id
_entity.type
_entity.pdbx_description
1 polymer ?
#
loop_
_entity_poly.entity_id
_entity_poly.type
_entity_poly.pdbx_seq_one_letter_code
_entity_poly.pdbx_strand_id
1 'polypeptide(L)'
;MTDAQNRFAVSLDDLKREIQQLQVKQNEFQADLSEVKTSVRKIATDLSGVKTSVGKLETDLSEVKHNVKALIHDTAINKNRTDCLVEVPFPQTHEMPWGMQVETGRNRSRELSELTSEKVIRQLDNVEAKAYFTRYYPGETVPRDQGEIHDAILRAVGGPTL
;
A
#
# COMPACT_ATOMS: atom_id res chain seq x y z
N MET A 1 -8.98 -78.74 21.55
CA MET A 1 -9.18 -77.47 20.82
C MET A 1 -8.57 -77.65 19.44
N THR A 2 -9.26 -77.28 18.36
CA THR A 2 -8.80 -77.55 16.97
C THR A 2 -7.83 -76.46 16.48
N ASP A 3 -6.99 -76.79 15.50
CA ASP A 3 -5.98 -75.86 14.95
C ASP A 3 -6.61 -74.57 14.40
N ALA A 4 -7.81 -74.68 13.82
CA ALA A 4 -8.62 -73.54 13.38
C ALA A 4 -9.06 -72.61 14.52
N GLN A 5 -9.43 -73.16 15.68
CA GLN A 5 -9.79 -72.36 16.86
C GLN A 5 -8.59 -71.58 17.38
N ASN A 6 -7.40 -72.17 17.34
CA ASN A 6 -6.16 -71.51 17.78
C ASN A 6 -5.78 -70.35 16.84
N ARG A 7 -5.87 -70.55 15.52
CA ARG A 7 -5.62 -69.48 14.53
C ARG A 7 -6.60 -68.33 14.65
N PHE A 8 -7.87 -68.61 14.92
CA PHE A 8 -8.88 -67.58 15.14
C PHE A 8 -8.60 -66.76 16.41
N ALA A 9 -8.17 -67.41 17.50
CA ALA A 9 -7.79 -66.72 18.73
C ALA A 9 -6.60 -65.76 18.50
N VAL A 10 -5.56 -66.20 17.80
CA VAL A 10 -4.41 -65.35 17.44
C VAL A 10 -4.85 -64.13 16.61
N SER A 11 -5.69 -64.33 15.59
CA SER A 11 -6.17 -63.24 14.74
C SER A 11 -7.03 -62.21 15.50
N LEU A 12 -7.78 -62.64 16.51
CA LEU A 12 -8.53 -61.73 17.39
C LEU A 12 -7.59 -60.89 18.28
N ASP A 13 -6.52 -61.50 18.79
CA ASP A 13 -5.52 -60.78 19.59
C ASP A 13 -4.77 -59.74 18.75
N ASP A 14 -4.45 -60.07 17.50
CA ASP A 14 -3.85 -59.12 16.55
C ASP A 14 -4.77 -57.93 16.26
N LEU A 15 -6.05 -58.19 15.94
CA LEU A 15 -7.05 -57.14 15.73
C LEU A 15 -7.22 -56.24 16.96
N LYS A 16 -7.22 -56.83 18.16
CA LYS A 16 -7.30 -56.08 19.41
C LYS A 16 -6.11 -55.16 19.59
N ARG A 17 -4.91 -55.61 19.25
CA ARG A 17 -3.68 -54.81 19.31
C ARG A 17 -3.68 -53.69 18.28
N GLU A 18 -4.13 -53.94 17.06
CA GLU A 18 -4.27 -52.89 16.03
C GLU A 18 -5.27 -51.80 16.44
N ILE A 19 -6.43 -52.20 17.00
CA ILE A 19 -7.42 -51.25 17.52
C ILE A 19 -6.82 -50.38 18.63
N GLN A 20 -6.07 -50.96 19.56
CA GLN A 20 -5.38 -50.19 20.61
C GLN A 20 -4.38 -49.19 20.04
N GLN A 21 -3.61 -49.59 19.01
CA GLN A 21 -2.67 -48.68 18.34
C GLN A 21 -3.38 -47.54 17.61
N LEU A 22 -4.52 -47.82 16.97
CA LEU A 22 -5.34 -46.79 16.32
C LEU A 22 -5.90 -45.80 17.33
N GLN A 23 -6.33 -46.26 18.50
CA GLN A 23 -6.79 -45.38 19.59
C GLN A 23 -5.68 -44.45 20.08
N VAL A 24 -4.45 -44.96 20.22
CA VAL A 24 -3.29 -44.13 20.60
C VAL A 24 -3.04 -43.05 19.55
N LYS A 25 -2.93 -43.42 18.27
CA LYS A 25 -2.71 -42.47 17.17
C LYS A 25 -3.84 -41.44 17.05
N GLN A 26 -5.09 -41.85 17.31
CA GLN A 26 -6.24 -40.94 17.32
C GLN A 26 -6.10 -39.88 18.43
N ASN A 27 -5.65 -40.28 19.62
CA ASN A 27 -5.44 -39.35 20.74
C ASN A 27 -4.27 -38.39 20.46
N GLU A 28 -3.17 -38.89 19.88
CA GLU A 28 -2.04 -38.05 19.45
C GLU A 28 -2.49 -37.01 18.42
N PHE A 29 -3.24 -37.42 17.40
CA PHE A 29 -3.77 -36.49 16.39
C PHE A 29 -4.72 -35.43 16.98
N GLN A 30 -5.53 -35.80 17.97
CA GLN A 30 -6.37 -34.83 18.69
C GLN A 30 -5.55 -33.81 19.49
N ALA A 31 -4.42 -34.23 20.07
CA ALA A 31 -3.51 -33.35 20.77
C ALA A 31 -2.85 -32.36 19.79
N ASP A 32 -2.31 -32.86 18.68
CA ASP A 32 -1.69 -32.05 17.62
C ASP A 32 -2.69 -31.02 17.06
N LEU A 33 -3.93 -31.43 16.78
CA LEU A 33 -4.99 -30.52 16.34
C LEU A 33 -5.29 -29.43 17.37
N SER A 34 -5.25 -29.76 18.66
CA SER A 34 -5.48 -28.79 19.74
C SER A 34 -4.35 -27.78 19.85
N GLU A 35 -3.11 -28.21 19.63
CA GLU A 35 -1.94 -27.32 19.56
C GLU A 35 -2.03 -26.41 18.34
N VAL A 36 -2.31 -26.94 17.16
CA VAL A 36 -2.52 -26.15 15.92
C VAL A 36 -3.60 -25.10 16.13
N LYS A 37 -4.74 -25.47 16.74
CA LYS A 37 -5.83 -24.53 17.03
C LYS A 37 -5.38 -23.40 17.98
N THR A 38 -4.48 -23.69 18.91
CA THR A 38 -3.92 -22.70 19.84
C THR A 38 -2.97 -21.75 19.11
N SER A 39 -2.06 -22.30 18.30
CA SER A 39 -1.12 -21.54 17.48
C SER A 39 -1.83 -20.62 16.48
N VAL A 40 -2.88 -21.10 15.81
CA VAL A 40 -3.71 -20.28 14.89
C VAL A 40 -4.37 -19.11 15.62
N ARG A 41 -4.89 -19.30 16.83
CA ARG A 41 -5.45 -18.19 17.62
C ARG A 41 -4.40 -17.16 18.00
N LYS A 42 -3.19 -17.60 18.36
CA LYS A 42 -2.08 -16.69 18.67
C LYS A 42 -1.70 -15.85 17.45
N ILE A 43 -1.54 -16.48 16.28
CA ILE A 43 -1.27 -15.78 15.01
C ILE A 43 -2.35 -14.74 14.71
N ALA A 44 -3.64 -15.07 14.91
CA ALA A 44 -4.72 -14.12 14.69
C ALA A 44 -4.63 -12.89 15.60
N THR A 45 -4.26 -13.08 16.87
CA THR A 45 -4.01 -11.98 17.82
C THR A 45 -2.81 -11.13 17.38
N ASP A 46 -1.69 -11.77 17.03
CA ASP A 46 -0.47 -11.08 16.61
C ASP A 46 -0.73 -10.24 15.33
N LEU A 47 -1.44 -10.79 14.35
CA LEU A 47 -1.84 -10.08 13.14
C LEU A 47 -2.76 -8.88 13.41
N SER A 48 -3.66 -9.00 14.39
CA SER A 48 -4.51 -7.88 14.82
C SER A 48 -3.68 -6.76 15.46
N GLY A 49 -2.65 -7.12 16.22
CA GLY A 49 -1.66 -6.19 16.75
C GLY A 49 -0.89 -5.46 15.65
N VAL A 50 -0.39 -6.21 14.65
CA VAL A 50 0.30 -5.64 13.48
C VAL A 50 -0.60 -4.65 12.73
N LYS A 51 -1.85 -5.02 12.45
CA LYS A 51 -2.82 -4.13 11.78
C LYS A 51 -3.01 -2.81 12.52
N THR A 52 -3.08 -2.87 13.85
CA THR A 52 -3.22 -1.67 14.69
C THR A 52 -1.97 -0.79 14.62
N SER A 53 -0.78 -1.38 14.70
CA SER A 53 0.48 -0.64 14.60
C SER A 53 0.67 0.02 13.24
N VAL A 54 0.30 -0.66 12.14
CA VAL A 54 0.33 -0.10 10.79
C VAL A 54 -0.59 1.12 10.68
N GLY A 55 -1.82 1.04 11.18
CA GLY A 55 -2.75 2.19 11.17
C GLY A 55 -2.25 3.40 11.96
N LYS A 56 -1.50 3.18 13.06
CA LYS A 56 -0.82 4.27 13.78
C LYS A 56 0.29 4.91 12.93
N LEU A 57 1.13 4.08 12.30
CA LEU A 57 2.20 4.57 11.42
C LEU A 57 1.65 5.39 10.24
N GLU A 58 0.52 5.01 9.66
CA GLU A 58 -0.15 5.79 8.60
C GLU A 58 -0.58 7.17 9.10
N THR A 59 -1.06 7.25 10.34
CA THR A 59 -1.46 8.51 10.99
C THR A 59 -0.24 9.39 11.26
N ASP A 60 0.79 8.83 11.91
CA ASP A 60 2.04 9.53 12.23
C ASP A 60 2.72 10.07 10.97
N LEU A 61 2.77 9.27 9.89
CA LEU A 61 3.34 9.69 8.62
C LEU A 61 2.55 10.83 7.96
N SER A 62 1.22 10.82 8.10
CA SER A 62 0.36 11.90 7.61
C SER A 62 0.63 13.21 8.36
N GLU A 63 0.84 13.15 9.67
CA GLU A 63 1.22 14.29 10.50
C GLU A 63 2.60 14.82 10.12
N VAL A 64 3.60 13.95 9.98
CA VAL A 64 4.95 14.33 9.52
C VAL A 64 4.88 15.06 8.18
N LYS A 65 4.09 14.56 7.22
CA LYS A 65 3.89 15.22 5.93
C LYS A 65 3.28 16.61 6.06
N HIS A 66 2.32 16.79 6.96
CA HIS A 66 1.74 18.11 7.24
C HIS A 66 2.78 19.06 7.84
N ASN A 67 3.55 18.60 8.82
CA ASN A 67 4.60 19.39 9.47
C ASN A 67 5.72 19.79 8.50
N VAL A 68 6.13 18.89 7.60
CA VAL A 68 7.10 19.21 6.54
C VAL A 68 6.57 20.29 5.61
N LYS A 69 5.29 20.23 5.21
CA LYS A 69 4.66 21.29 4.40
C LYS A 69 4.68 22.64 5.11
N ALA A 70 4.30 22.66 6.39
CA ALA A 70 4.32 23.88 7.19
C ALA A 70 5.75 24.47 7.28
N LEU A 71 6.75 23.62 7.54
CA LEU A 71 8.16 24.05 7.58
C LEU A 71 8.65 24.61 6.25
N ILE A 72 8.30 23.97 5.12
CA ILE A 72 8.67 24.50 3.79
C ILE A 72 8.05 25.88 3.59
N HIS A 73 6.76 26.04 3.91
CA HIS A 73 6.07 27.33 3.81
C HIS A 73 6.71 28.40 4.69
N ASP A 74 7.03 28.09 5.95
CA ASP A 74 7.69 29.03 6.87
C ASP A 74 9.08 29.43 6.37
N THR A 75 9.85 28.48 5.82
CA THR A 75 11.17 28.78 5.25
C THR A 75 11.09 29.60 3.94
N ALA A 76 10.03 29.42 3.15
CA ALA A 76 9.74 30.21 1.95
C ALA A 76 9.50 31.69 2.31
N ILE A 77 8.60 31.93 3.27
CA ILE A 77 8.28 33.27 3.77
C ILE A 77 9.53 33.93 4.34
N ASN A 78 10.28 33.23 5.20
CA ASN A 78 11.44 33.82 5.88
C ASN A 78 12.59 34.19 4.92
N LYS A 79 12.68 33.53 3.75
CA LYS A 79 13.68 33.86 2.72
C LYS A 79 13.17 34.83 1.65
N ASN A 80 11.95 35.36 1.78
CA ASN A 80 11.26 36.11 0.71
C ASN A 80 11.24 35.34 -0.63
N ARG A 81 11.24 34.01 -0.52
CA ARG A 81 11.34 33.03 -1.59
C ARG A 81 9.93 32.55 -1.90
N THR A 82 9.31 33.13 -2.93
CA THR A 82 8.01 32.67 -3.45
C THR A 82 8.13 31.38 -4.30
N ASP A 83 9.34 30.82 -4.41
CA ASP A 83 9.69 29.69 -5.28
C ASP A 83 9.70 28.32 -4.56
N CYS A 84 9.36 28.26 -3.27
CA CYS A 84 9.26 27.02 -2.52
C CYS A 84 7.93 26.31 -2.81
N LEU A 85 7.94 25.43 -3.81
CA LEU A 85 6.82 24.56 -4.13
C LEU A 85 6.93 23.24 -3.38
N VAL A 86 5.79 22.72 -2.91
CA VAL A 86 5.71 21.35 -2.38
C VAL A 86 4.78 20.57 -3.27
N GLU A 87 5.36 19.70 -4.08
CA GLU A 87 4.58 18.80 -4.90
C GLU A 87 3.74 17.86 -4.01
N VAL A 88 2.44 17.79 -4.30
CA VAL A 88 1.47 17.04 -3.51
C VAL A 88 0.96 15.86 -4.33
N PRO A 89 0.59 14.73 -3.71
CA PRO A 89 0.01 13.63 -4.46
C PRO A 89 -1.30 14.04 -5.12
N PHE A 90 -1.64 13.35 -6.19
CA PHE A 90 -2.91 13.58 -6.87
C PHE A 90 -4.10 13.30 -5.94
N PRO A 91 -5.13 14.14 -5.95
CA PRO A 91 -6.22 14.10 -4.96
C PRO A 91 -7.05 12.81 -5.01
N GLN A 92 -7.12 12.13 -6.16
CA GLN A 92 -7.90 10.89 -6.31
C GLN A 92 -7.09 9.65 -5.96
N THR A 93 -5.89 9.52 -6.53
CA THR A 93 -5.08 8.29 -6.42
C THR A 93 -4.16 8.31 -5.20
N HIS A 94 -3.91 9.48 -4.62
CA HIS A 94 -2.89 9.70 -3.59
C HIS A 94 -1.46 9.32 -4.04
N GLU A 95 -1.26 9.12 -5.34
CA GLU A 95 0.05 8.84 -5.95
C GLU A 95 0.85 10.12 -6.11
N MET A 96 2.15 10.03 -5.85
CA MET A 96 3.05 11.14 -6.16
C MET A 96 3.21 11.29 -7.68
N PRO A 97 3.32 12.51 -8.20
CA PRO A 97 3.41 12.70 -9.65
C PRO A 97 4.75 12.29 -10.27
N TRP A 98 5.84 12.42 -9.53
CA TRP A 98 7.17 11.98 -9.95
C TRP A 98 7.24 10.46 -10.11
N GLY A 99 8.02 9.94 -11.07
CA GLY A 99 8.02 8.51 -11.39
C GLY A 99 6.86 8.06 -12.28
N MET A 100 5.81 8.88 -12.46
CA MET A 100 4.66 8.49 -13.25
C MET A 100 4.96 8.55 -14.75
N GLN A 101 4.65 7.47 -15.46
CA GLN A 101 4.78 7.39 -16.91
C GLN A 101 3.56 8.02 -17.59
N VAL A 102 3.80 8.95 -18.50
CA VAL A 102 2.79 9.53 -19.38
C VAL A 102 3.04 9.13 -20.82
N GLU A 103 1.97 8.69 -21.49
CA GLU A 103 2.03 8.33 -22.90
C GLU A 103 2.18 9.58 -23.77
N THR A 104 3.25 9.60 -24.56
CA THR A 104 3.62 10.70 -25.47
C THR A 104 3.47 10.31 -26.93
N GLY A 105 2.36 9.64 -27.26
CA GLY A 105 2.06 9.19 -28.62
C GLY A 105 3.10 8.22 -29.21
N ARG A 106 2.72 7.52 -30.30
CA ARG A 106 3.56 6.50 -30.96
C ARG A 106 4.32 5.59 -29.99
N ASN A 107 3.61 5.00 -29.02
CA ASN A 107 4.15 3.99 -28.11
C ASN A 107 5.36 4.44 -27.28
N ARG A 108 5.50 5.74 -27.00
CA ARG A 108 6.55 6.29 -26.14
C ARG A 108 5.94 6.72 -24.81
N SER A 109 6.49 6.23 -23.71
CA SER A 109 6.19 6.75 -22.37
C SER A 109 7.38 7.53 -21.87
N ARG A 110 7.12 8.64 -21.17
CA ARG A 110 8.16 9.35 -20.44
C ARG A 110 7.68 9.66 -19.03
N GLU A 111 8.65 9.78 -18.14
CA GLU A 111 8.40 10.18 -16.76
C GLU A 111 8.01 11.66 -16.69
N LEU A 112 7.11 11.99 -15.76
CA LEU A 112 6.78 13.37 -15.47
C LEU A 112 7.92 14.06 -14.71
N SER A 113 8.25 15.28 -15.13
CA SER A 113 9.26 16.12 -14.48
C SER A 113 8.82 16.57 -13.09
N GLU A 114 9.66 16.44 -12.06
CA GLU A 114 9.37 16.90 -10.69
C GLU A 114 9.09 18.42 -10.63
N LEU A 115 8.02 18.83 -9.93
CA LEU A 115 7.58 20.22 -9.85
C LEU A 115 8.34 21.02 -8.78
N THR A 116 9.66 21.09 -8.94
CA THR A 116 10.60 21.64 -7.94
C THR A 116 10.63 23.16 -7.84
N SER A 117 10.08 23.88 -8.83
CA SER A 117 10.00 25.35 -8.83
C SER A 117 8.97 25.87 -9.84
N GLU A 118 8.55 27.13 -9.68
CA GLU A 118 7.68 27.79 -10.66
C GLU A 118 8.29 27.77 -12.06
N LYS A 119 9.61 27.98 -12.16
CA LYS A 119 10.32 27.93 -13.44
C LYS A 119 10.15 26.59 -14.14
N VAL A 120 10.21 25.48 -13.39
CA VAL A 120 10.00 24.13 -13.96
C VAL A 120 8.56 23.99 -14.46
N ILE A 121 7.56 24.40 -13.68
CA ILE A 121 6.15 24.37 -14.10
C ILE A 121 5.93 25.17 -15.38
N ARG A 122 6.49 26.38 -15.46
CA ARG A 122 6.40 27.27 -16.63
C ARG A 122 7.09 26.69 -17.88
N GLN A 123 8.03 25.75 -17.70
CA GLN A 123 8.76 25.08 -18.78
C GLN A 123 8.14 23.75 -19.22
N LEU A 124 7.14 23.24 -18.50
CA LEU A 124 6.43 22.01 -18.86
C LEU A 124 5.88 22.11 -20.28
N ASP A 125 6.14 21.08 -21.07
CA ASP A 125 5.56 20.96 -22.40
C ASP A 125 4.03 20.76 -22.32
N ASN A 126 3.35 20.88 -23.46
CA ASN A 126 1.89 20.77 -23.50
C ASN A 126 1.38 19.39 -23.03
N VAL A 127 2.16 18.32 -23.23
CA VAL A 127 1.78 16.97 -22.80
C VAL A 127 1.93 16.82 -21.29
N GLU A 128 3.02 17.32 -20.68
CA GLU A 128 3.19 17.34 -19.22
C GLU A 128 2.13 18.18 -18.55
N ALA A 129 1.97 19.42 -19.01
CA ALA A 129 1.07 20.38 -18.41
C ALA A 129 -0.37 19.80 -18.38
N LYS A 130 -0.80 19.19 -19.48
CA LYS A 130 -2.12 18.52 -19.54
C LYS A 130 -2.18 17.29 -18.64
N ALA A 131 -1.14 16.46 -18.62
CA ALA A 131 -1.10 15.26 -17.80
C ALA A 131 -1.15 15.57 -16.29
N TYR A 132 -0.48 16.64 -15.87
CA TYR A 132 -0.55 17.17 -14.52
C TYR A 132 -1.94 17.73 -14.21
N PHE A 133 -2.47 18.59 -15.08
CA PHE A 133 -3.77 19.23 -14.90
C PHE A 133 -4.90 18.21 -14.75
N THR A 134 -5.00 17.23 -15.65
CA THR A 134 -6.11 16.25 -15.63
C THR A 134 -6.12 15.39 -14.38
N ARG A 135 -4.99 15.26 -13.68
CA ARG A 135 -4.88 14.47 -12.45
C ARG A 135 -5.07 15.31 -11.20
N TYR A 136 -4.61 16.56 -11.19
CA TYR A 136 -4.90 17.50 -10.10
C TYR A 136 -6.35 17.99 -10.12
N TYR A 137 -6.94 18.14 -11.31
CA TYR A 137 -8.30 18.65 -11.55
C TYR A 137 -9.13 17.65 -12.37
N PRO A 138 -9.38 16.45 -11.83
CA PRO A 138 -10.07 15.39 -12.55
C PRO A 138 -11.53 15.77 -12.82
N GLY A 139 -11.94 15.67 -14.08
CA GLY A 139 -13.28 16.04 -14.55
C GLY A 139 -13.42 17.50 -14.97
N GLU A 140 -12.40 18.33 -14.76
CA GLU A 140 -12.37 19.69 -15.29
C GLU A 140 -11.98 19.72 -16.77
N THR A 141 -12.51 20.71 -17.50
CA THR A 141 -12.14 20.91 -18.90
C THR A 141 -10.75 21.52 -18.97
N VAL A 142 -9.83 20.83 -19.62
CA VAL A 142 -8.45 21.31 -19.82
C VAL A 142 -8.46 22.67 -20.54
N PRO A 143 -7.89 23.73 -19.93
CA PRO A 143 -7.78 25.04 -20.57
C PRO A 143 -7.09 25.00 -21.93
N ARG A 144 -7.48 25.91 -22.82
CA ARG A 144 -6.83 26.04 -24.14
C ARG A 144 -5.50 26.77 -24.05
N ASP A 145 -5.40 27.74 -23.15
CA ASP A 145 -4.17 28.46 -22.89
C ASP A 145 -3.25 27.64 -21.97
N GLN A 146 -1.98 27.54 -22.33
CA GLN A 146 -0.98 26.81 -21.56
C GLN A 146 -0.60 27.57 -20.28
N GLY A 147 -0.66 28.90 -20.28
CA GLY A 147 -0.45 29.73 -19.09
C GLY A 147 -1.47 29.40 -18.00
N GLU A 148 -2.74 29.33 -18.36
CA GLU A 148 -3.84 28.93 -17.44
C GLU A 148 -3.63 27.54 -16.83
N ILE A 149 -3.10 26.59 -17.62
CA ILE A 149 -2.74 25.25 -17.12
C ILE A 149 -1.62 25.34 -16.08
N HIS A 150 -0.55 26.09 -16.38
CA HIS A 150 0.58 26.28 -15.47
C HIS A 150 0.15 26.94 -14.15
N ASP A 151 -0.73 27.94 -14.22
CA ASP A 151 -1.27 28.62 -13.03
C ASP A 151 -2.18 27.71 -12.19
N ALA A 152 -2.94 26.81 -12.83
CA ALA A 152 -3.68 25.78 -12.12
C ALA A 152 -2.74 24.80 -11.41
N ILE A 153 -1.67 24.33 -12.08
CA ILE A 153 -0.69 23.44 -11.46
C ILE A 153 0.01 24.12 -10.27
N LEU A 154 0.43 25.39 -10.43
CA LEU A 154 1.00 26.18 -9.33
C LEU A 154 0.09 26.23 -8.12
N ARG A 155 -1.21 26.49 -8.33
CA ARG A 155 -2.21 26.47 -7.25
C ARG A 155 -2.29 25.11 -6.56
N ALA A 156 -2.23 24.01 -7.31
CA ALA A 156 -2.30 22.66 -6.75
C ALA A 156 -1.09 22.33 -5.84
N VAL A 157 0.10 22.84 -6.17
CA VAL A 157 1.36 22.56 -5.42
C VAL A 157 1.76 23.67 -4.44
N GLY A 158 0.84 24.58 -4.11
CA GLY A 158 1.04 25.62 -3.11
C GLY A 158 1.90 26.81 -3.58
N GLY A 159 2.00 27.03 -4.88
CA GLY A 159 2.62 28.22 -5.47
C GLY A 159 1.81 29.51 -5.24
N PRO A 160 2.43 30.68 -5.44
CA PRO A 160 1.76 31.97 -5.29
C PRO A 160 0.58 32.08 -6.26
N THR A 161 -0.57 32.55 -5.74
CA THR A 161 -1.73 32.90 -6.53
C THR A 161 -1.61 34.36 -6.96
N LEU A 162 -1.63 34.60 -8.28
CA LEU A 162 -1.73 35.94 -8.87
C LEU A 162 -3.12 36.54 -8.68
#